data_AF-A0A5E6MYQ4-F1
#
_entry.id   AF-A0A5E6MYQ4-F1
#
_cell.length_a   1.000
_cell.length_b   1.000
_cell.length_c   1.000
_cell.angle_alpha   90.00
_cell.angle_beta   90.00
_cell.angle_gamma   90.00
#
_symmetry.space_group_name_H-M   'P 1'
#
loop_
_entity.id
_entity.type
_entity.pdbx_description
1 polymer ?
#
loop_
_entity_poly.entity_id
_entity_poly.type
_entity_poly.pdbx_seq_one_letter_code
_entity_poly.pdbx_strand_id
1 'polypeptide(L)'
;MRKTLEFFFDLGSPATYLAYTQLPALCAATGTQLVYKPMLLGGVFKATGNASPITVPAKGRYMIEDLARYARRYNVPLQFNPTSPSTPWC
;
A
#
# COMPACT_ATOMS: atom_id res chain seq x y z
N MET A 1 21.93 -8.05 17.31
CA MET A 1 21.87 -6.88 16.40
C MET A 1 20.43 -6.59 16.06
N ARG A 2 20.01 -5.32 16.09
CA ARG A 2 18.67 -4.89 15.65
C ARG A 2 18.59 -4.99 14.12
N LYS A 3 17.58 -5.70 13.59
CA LYS A 3 17.32 -5.73 12.14
C LYS A 3 16.65 -4.42 11.71
N THR A 4 16.87 -4.04 10.45
CA THR A 4 16.25 -2.86 9.85
C THR A 4 15.27 -3.29 8.77
N LEU A 5 14.09 -2.67 8.75
CA LEU A 5 13.11 -2.79 7.68
C LEU A 5 12.98 -1.44 6.97
N GLU A 6 13.41 -1.39 5.73
CA GLU A 6 13.18 -0.23 4.86
C GLU A 6 11.83 -0.38 4.16
N PHE A 7 10.93 0.56 4.40
CA PHE A 7 9.60 0.57 3.83
C PHE A 7 9.47 1.66 2.78
N PHE A 8 9.48 1.25 1.52
CA PHE A 8 9.23 2.11 0.38
C PHE A 8 7.73 2.30 0.15
N PHE A 9 7.25 3.55 0.17
CA PHE A 9 5.83 3.83 0.09
C PHE A 9 5.50 5.01 -0.82
N ASP A 10 4.29 4.97 -1.36
CA ASP A 10 3.66 6.07 -2.11
C ASP A 10 2.28 6.30 -1.49
N LEU A 11 1.93 7.56 -1.20
CA LEU A 11 0.62 7.92 -0.64
C LEU A 11 -0.53 7.64 -1.61
N GLY A 12 -0.25 7.58 -2.92
CA GLY A 12 -1.20 7.19 -3.95
C GLY A 12 -1.46 5.67 -4.03
N SER A 13 -0.76 4.86 -3.23
CA SER A 13 -0.90 3.40 -3.24
C SER A 13 -1.71 2.90 -2.02
N PRO A 14 -2.93 2.37 -2.22
CA PRO A 14 -3.75 1.85 -1.12
C PRO A 14 -3.11 0.63 -0.44
N ALA A 15 -2.31 -0.16 -1.17
CA ALA A 15 -1.60 -1.30 -0.60
C ALA A 15 -0.52 -0.86 0.41
N THR A 16 0.18 0.23 0.12
CA THR A 16 1.20 0.78 1.03
C THR A 16 0.56 1.50 2.22
N TYR A 17 -0.64 2.07 2.07
CA TYR A 17 -1.43 2.52 3.22
C TYR A 17 -1.73 1.36 4.19
N LEU A 18 -2.25 0.24 3.68
CA LEU A 18 -2.53 -0.92 4.54
C LEU A 18 -1.26 -1.42 5.24
N ALA A 19 -0.14 -1.54 4.53
CA ALA A 19 1.13 -1.89 5.15
C ALA A 19 1.56 -0.89 6.25
N TYR A 20 1.48 0.41 5.96
CA TYR A 20 1.81 1.48 6.90
C TYR A 20 1.06 1.34 8.25
N THR A 21 -0.22 0.95 8.21
CA THR A 21 -1.02 0.77 9.44
C THR A 21 -0.55 -0.39 10.32
N GLN A 22 0.09 -1.41 9.75
CA GLN A 22 0.47 -2.64 10.46
C GLN A 22 1.93 -2.64 10.93
N LEU A 23 2.82 -1.99 10.15
CA LEU A 23 4.26 -2.04 10.36
C LEU A 23 4.73 -1.57 11.74
N PRO A 24 4.19 -0.50 12.37
CA PRO A 24 4.64 -0.05 13.69
C PRO A 24 4.50 -1.14 14.77
N ALA A 25 3.33 -1.79 14.84
CA ALA A 25 3.07 -2.85 15.80
C ALA A 25 3.97 -4.08 15.55
N LEU A 26 4.15 -4.43 14.27
CA LEU A 26 4.99 -5.55 13.87
C LEU A 26 6.47 -5.32 14.23
N CYS A 27 6.99 -4.13 13.93
CA CYS A 27 8.36 -3.76 14.25
C CYS A 27 8.60 -3.67 15.76
N ALA A 28 7.62 -3.19 16.54
CA ALA A 28 7.69 -3.21 17.99
C ALA A 28 7.77 -4.65 18.53
N ALA A 29 6.94 -5.56 18.03
CA ALA A 29 6.91 -6.96 18.46
C ALA A 29 8.21 -7.73 18.14
N THR A 30 8.91 -7.37 17.07
CA THR A 30 10.15 -8.05 16.66
C THR A 30 11.43 -7.29 17.05
N GLY A 31 11.32 -6.12 17.67
CA GLY A 31 12.45 -5.23 17.95
C GLY A 31 13.16 -4.73 16.69
N THR A 32 12.46 -4.63 15.56
CA THR A 32 13.00 -4.17 14.26
C THR A 32 12.96 -2.65 14.17
N GLN A 33 13.98 -2.04 13.57
CA GLN A 33 13.97 -0.62 13.24
C GLN A 33 13.22 -0.40 11.92
N LEU A 34 12.11 0.35 11.97
CA LEU A 34 11.38 0.77 10.78
C LEU A 34 11.98 2.05 10.20
N VAL A 35 12.29 2.05 8.91
CA VAL A 35 12.80 3.21 8.16
C VAL A 35 11.88 3.49 6.98
N TYR A 36 11.22 4.64 7.00
CA TYR A 36 10.33 5.08 5.93
C TYR A 36 11.12 5.66 4.76
N LYS A 37 10.80 5.23 3.54
CA LYS A 37 11.41 5.69 2.28
C LYS A 37 10.30 6.16 1.31
N PRO A 38 9.95 7.44 1.28
CA PRO A 38 8.97 7.92 0.31
C PRO A 38 9.50 7.70 -1.11
N MET A 39 8.63 7.25 -2.01
CA MET A 39 8.94 7.05 -3.42
C MET A 39 7.75 7.42 -4.31
N LEU A 40 8.03 7.67 -5.58
CA LEU A 40 6.99 7.87 -6.60
C LEU A 40 6.80 6.57 -7.39
N LEU A 41 5.72 5.84 -7.08
CA LEU A 41 5.42 4.54 -7.68
C LEU A 41 5.18 4.66 -9.20
N GLY A 42 4.57 5.75 -9.65
CA GLY A 42 4.42 6.05 -11.08
C GLY A 42 5.77 6.15 -11.82
N GLY A 43 6.79 6.67 -11.15
CA GLY A 43 8.16 6.72 -11.68
C GLY A 43 8.78 5.33 -11.80
N VAL A 44 8.53 4.45 -10.82
CA VAL A 44 8.99 3.05 -10.86
C VAL A 44 8.33 2.28 -12.01
N PHE A 45 7.01 2.45 -12.20
CA PHE A 45 6.31 1.87 -13.36
C PHE A 45 6.95 2.30 -14.67
N LYS A 46 7.17 3.61 -14.86
CA LYS A 46 7.81 4.14 -16.06
C LYS A 46 9.22 3.58 -16.28
N ALA A 47 10.04 3.57 -15.23
CA ALA A 47 11.43 3.12 -15.31
C ALA A 47 11.58 1.62 -15.61
N THR A 48 10.60 0.81 -15.19
CA THR A 48 10.62 -0.65 -15.35
C THR A 48 9.79 -1.14 -16.55
N GLY A 49 9.11 -0.26 -17.27
CA GLY A 49 8.17 -0.64 -18.34
C GLY A 49 6.93 -1.38 -17.81
N ASN A 50 6.61 -1.21 -16.53
CA ASN A 50 5.46 -1.84 -15.88
C ASN A 50 4.26 -0.87 -15.82
N ALA A 51 3.09 -1.37 -15.48
CA ALA A 51 1.87 -0.59 -15.35
C ALA A 51 1.10 -0.96 -14.08
N SER A 52 0.27 -0.03 -13.59
CA SER A 52 -0.59 -0.29 -12.44
C SER A 52 -1.56 -1.45 -12.73
N PRO A 53 -1.75 -2.40 -11.80
CA PRO A 53 -2.67 -3.52 -11.99
C PRO A 53 -4.13 -3.07 -12.20
N ILE A 54 -4.48 -1.85 -11.77
CA ILE A 54 -5.82 -1.29 -11.98
C ILE A 54 -6.16 -1.07 -13.46
N THR A 55 -5.14 -0.96 -14.33
CA THR A 55 -5.35 -0.76 -15.78
C THR A 55 -5.86 -2.02 -16.49
N VAL A 56 -5.72 -3.19 -15.87
CA VAL A 56 -6.26 -4.45 -16.38
C VAL A 56 -7.59 -4.74 -15.67
N PRO A 57 -8.76 -4.71 -16.36
CA PRO A 57 -10.08 -4.73 -15.70
C PRO A 57 -10.30 -5.89 -14.73
N ALA A 58 -9.83 -7.10 -15.06
CA ALA A 58 -9.94 -8.25 -14.18
C ALA A 58 -9.08 -8.10 -12.91
N LYS A 59 -7.84 -7.60 -13.04
CA LYS A 59 -6.93 -7.37 -11.91
C LYS A 59 -7.40 -6.20 -11.06
N GLY A 60 -7.90 -5.13 -11.67
CA GLY A 60 -8.43 -3.96 -10.98
C GLY A 60 -9.61 -4.31 -10.07
N ARG A 61 -10.59 -5.08 -10.57
CA ARG A 61 -11.72 -5.55 -9.75
C ARG A 61 -11.25 -6.38 -8.56
N TYR A 62 -10.38 -7.36 -8.79
CA TYR A 62 -9.84 -8.20 -7.72
C TYR A 62 -9.05 -7.38 -6.70
N MET A 63 -8.21 -6.45 -7.16
CA MET A 63 -7.40 -5.59 -6.30
C MET A 63 -8.28 -4.78 -5.33
N ILE A 64 -9.39 -4.19 -5.81
CA ILE A 64 -10.30 -3.42 -4.95
C ILE A 64 -10.94 -4.32 -3.88
N GLU A 65 -11.41 -5.52 -4.27
CA GLU A 65 -11.97 -6.49 -3.32
C GLU A 65 -10.95 -6.95 -2.28
N ASP A 66 -9.71 -7.22 -2.70
CA ASP A 66 -8.63 -7.68 -1.82
C ASP A 66 -8.23 -6.59 -0.81
N LEU A 67 -8.08 -5.36 -1.27
CA LEU A 67 -7.80 -4.20 -0.41
C LEU A 67 -8.93 -4.01 0.64
N ALA A 68 -10.19 -4.18 0.25
CA ALA A 68 -11.32 -4.12 1.18
C ALA A 68 -11.36 -5.29 2.18
N ARG A 69 -10.87 -6.48 1.81
CA ARG A 69 -10.72 -7.62 2.75
C ARG A 69 -9.65 -7.32 3.80
N TYR A 70 -8.50 -6.80 3.38
CA TYR A 70 -7.41 -6.46 4.29
C TYR A 70 -7.74 -5.27 5.19
N ALA A 71 -8.39 -4.22 4.67
CA ALA A 71 -8.86 -3.10 5.48
C ALA A 71 -9.77 -3.58 6.63
N ARG A 72 -10.72 -4.49 6.34
CA ARG A 72 -11.57 -5.13 7.36
C ARG A 72 -10.77 -5.99 8.33
N ARG A 73 -9.85 -6.82 7.82
CA ARG A 73 -9.01 -7.69 8.66
C ARG A 73 -8.14 -6.89 9.64
N TYR A 74 -7.62 -5.76 9.19
CA TYR A 74 -6.75 -4.88 9.96
C TYR A 74 -7.51 -3.85 10.80
N ASN A 75 -8.83 -3.76 10.63
CA ASN A 75 -9.70 -2.79 11.28
C ASN A 75 -9.24 -1.34 11.04
N VAL A 76 -8.97 -1.00 9.77
CA VAL A 76 -8.52 0.34 9.35
C VAL A 76 -9.43 0.90 8.25
N PRO A 77 -9.65 2.23 8.21
CA PRO A 77 -10.46 2.84 7.16
C PRO A 77 -9.74 2.77 5.82
N LEU A 78 -10.45 2.33 4.77
CA LEU A 78 -9.98 2.47 3.39
C LEU A 78 -11.19 2.73 2.52
N GLN A 79 -11.30 3.96 2.02
CA GLN A 79 -12.42 4.37 1.16
C GLN A 79 -11.88 4.75 -0.22
N PHE A 80 -12.45 4.16 -1.27
CA PHE A 80 -12.14 4.56 -2.63
C PHE A 80 -13.06 5.70 -3.05
N ASN A 81 -12.49 6.76 -3.62
CA ASN A 81 -13.31 7.86 -4.14
C ASN A 81 -14.18 7.35 -5.30
N PRO A 82 -15.52 7.48 -5.26
CA PRO A 82 -16.40 7.04 -6.34
C PRO A 82 -16.12 7.78 -7.67
N THR A 83 -15.58 9.00 -7.62
CA THR A 83 -15.21 9.79 -8.82
C THR A 83 -13.86 9.42 -9.41
N SER A 84 -12.98 8.76 -8.64
CA SER A 84 -11.64 8.35 -9.11
C SER A 84 -11.16 7.14 -8.29
N PRO A 85 -11.45 5.90 -8.72
CA PRO A 85 -11.14 4.69 -7.95
C PRO A 85 -9.64 4.44 -7.77
N SER A 86 -8.77 5.19 -8.46
CA SER A 86 -7.32 5.13 -8.29
C SER A 86 -6.80 5.88 -7.06
N THR A 87 -7.61 6.71 -6.40
CA THR A 87 -7.17 7.51 -5.25
C THR A 87 -8.08 7.26 -4.04
N PRO A 88 -7.58 6.58 -3.00
CA PRO A 88 -8.34 6.42 -1.76
C PRO A 88 -8.39 7.73 -0.97
N TRP A 89 -9.52 8.01 -0.32
CA TRP A 89 -9.59 8.94 0.80
C TRP A 89 -9.20 8.15 2.06
N CYS A 90 -8.13 8.57 2.73
CA CYS A 90 -7.75 8.05 4.04
C CYS A 90 -8.38 8.91 5.13
#